data_AF-A0A2D5MUF0-F1
#
_entry.id   AF-A0A2D5MUF0-F1
#
_cell.length_a   1.000
_cell.length_b   1.000
_cell.length_c   1.000
_cell.angle_alpha   90.00
_cell.angle_beta   90.00
_cell.angle_gamma   90.00
#
_symmetry.space_group_name_H-M   'P 1'
#
loop_
_entity.id
_entity.type
_entity.pdbx_description
1 polymer ?
#
loop_
_entity_poly.entity_id
_entity_poly.type
_entity_poly.pdbx_seq_one_letter_code
_entity_poly.pdbx_strand_id
1 'polypeptide(L)' 'MKHIKVKNEDHLYRDSDTGAIINTDRSSFEKYKKSRSKFRNMEQELDYVKNEVGEIKSLLHQLLKSNGS' A
#
# COMPACT_ATOMS: atom_id res chain seq x y z
N MET A 1 3.42 1.85 -33.33
CA MET A 1 4.11 2.19 -32.07
C MET A 1 5.60 2.02 -32.21
N LYS A 2 6.27 3.06 -32.72
CA LYS A 2 7.72 3.14 -32.73
C LYS A 2 8.16 3.89 -31.47
N HIS A 3 8.98 3.25 -30.66
CA HIS A 3 9.50 3.82 -29.41
C HIS A 3 10.92 4.36 -29.62
N ILE A 4 11.16 5.60 -29.21
CA ILE A 4 12.45 6.28 -29.33
C ILE A 4 13.04 6.40 -27.93
N LYS A 5 14.23 5.82 -27.69
CA LYS A 5 14.89 5.90 -26.38
C LYS A 5 15.18 7.36 -26.00
N VAL A 6 14.86 7.75 -24.77
CA VAL A 6 15.19 9.07 -24.23
C VAL A 6 16.69 9.12 -23.93
N LYS A 7 17.34 10.24 -24.26
CA LYS A 7 18.79 10.40 -24.07
C LYS A 7 19.15 10.29 -22.60
N ASN A 8 20.19 9.51 -22.29
CA ASN A 8 20.74 9.28 -20.94
C ASN A 8 19.76 8.64 -19.93
N GLU A 9 18.71 7.99 -20.42
CA GLU A 9 17.71 7.34 -19.56
C GLU A 9 17.54 5.87 -19.96
N ASP A 10 17.67 4.95 -19.02
CA ASP A 10 17.70 3.51 -19.33
C ASP A 10 16.33 2.89 -19.56
N HIS A 11 15.31 3.48 -18.94
CA HIS A 11 13.97 2.93 -18.92
C HIS A 11 12.92 3.89 -19.48
N LEU A 12 13.31 5.03 -20.05
CA LEU A 12 12.38 5.99 -20.63
C LEU A 12 12.39 5.95 -22.16
N TYR A 13 11.21 5.78 -22.74
CA TYR A 13 11.00 5.76 -24.18
C TYR A 13 9.91 6.74 -24.57
N ARG A 14 10.13 7.50 -25.64
CA ARG A 14 9.10 8.34 -26.26
C ARG A 14 8.33 7.54 -27.28
N ASP A 15 7.02 7.46 -27.12
CA ASP A 15 6.13 7.00 -28.18
C ASP A 15 6.10 8.04 -29.30
N SER A 16 6.40 7.63 -30.54
CA SER A 16 6.50 8.55 -31.67
C SER A 16 5.15 8.94 -32.27
N ASP A 17 4.09 8.18 -31.98
CA ASP A 17 2.74 8.43 -32.49
C ASP A 17 2.03 9.50 -31.63
N THR A 18 2.24 9.50 -30.31
CA THR A 18 1.57 10.39 -29.34
C THR A 18 2.50 11.41 -28.66
N GLY A 19 3.81 11.19 -28.69
CA GLY A 19 4.79 12.00 -27.96
C GLY A 19 4.91 11.67 -26.46
N ALA A 20 4.12 10.72 -25.95
CA ALA A 20 4.14 10.34 -24.53
C ALA A 20 5.48 9.71 -24.11
N ILE A 21 5.91 9.96 -22.86
CA ILE A 21 7.06 9.28 -22.25
C ILE A 21 6.57 8.07 -21.46
N ILE A 22 7.09 6.90 -21.82
CA ILE A 22 6.75 5.60 -21.23
C ILE A 22 7.93 5.14 -20.39
N ASN A 23 7.69 4.89 -19.11
CA ASN A 23 8.64 4.24 -18.23
C ASN A 23 8.48 2.71 -18.33
N THR A 24 9.55 2.02 -18.70
CA THR A 24 9.60 0.56 -18.87
C THR A 24 10.30 -0.16 -17.71
N ASP A 25 10.65 0.54 -16.63
CA ASP A 25 11.28 -0.06 -15.45
C ASP A 25 10.29 -0.90 -14.65
N ARG A 26 10.20 -2.18 -15.04
CA ARG A 26 9.38 -3.16 -14.34
C ARG A 26 9.88 -3.42 -12.93
N SER A 27 11.18 -3.30 -12.67
CA SER A 27 11.77 -3.63 -11.37
C SER A 27 11.34 -2.63 -10.30
N SER A 28 11.39 -1.33 -10.61
CA SER A 28 10.93 -0.26 -9.73
C SER A 28 9.43 -0.28 -9.56
N PHE A 29 8.67 -0.60 -10.62
CA PHE A 29 7.22 -0.78 -10.53
C PHE A 29 6.83 -1.93 -9.58
N GLU A 30 7.47 -3.09 -9.69
CA GLU A 30 7.20 -4.22 -8.80
C GLU A 30 7.61 -3.93 -7.34
N LYS A 31 8.72 -3.23 -7.12
CA LYS A 31 9.12 -2.75 -5.78
C LYS A 31 8.06 -1.81 -5.19
N TYR A 32 7.57 -0.85 -5.97
CA TYR A 32 6.49 0.04 -5.55
C TYR A 32 5.22 -0.74 -5.20
N LYS A 33 4.80 -1.67 -6.05
CA LYS A 33 3.61 -2.51 -5.82
C LYS A 33 3.72 -3.32 -4.53
N LYS A 34 4.89 -3.95 -4.28
CA LYS A 34 5.17 -4.67 -3.03
C LYS A 34 5.11 -3.75 -1.82
N SER A 35 5.75 -2.59 -1.88
CA SER A 35 5.73 -1.60 -0.79
C SER A 35 4.30 -1.14 -0.47
N ARG A 36 3.52 -0.79 -1.51
CA ARG A 36 2.12 -0.39 -1.37
C ARG A 36 1.25 -1.49 -0.76
N SER A 37 1.45 -2.74 -1.19
CA SER A 37 0.73 -3.89 -0.62
C SER A 37 1.09 -4.10 0.85
N LYS A 38 2.38 -4.01 1.19
CA LYS A 38 2.84 -4.13 2.58
C LYS A 38 2.21 -3.06 3.46
N PHE A 39 2.20 -1.80 3.01
CA PHE A 39 1.59 -0.70 3.74
C PHE A 39 0.09 -0.92 3.99
N ARG A 40 -0.67 -1.32 2.96
CA ARG A 40 -2.10 -1.63 3.09
C ARG A 40 -2.36 -2.76 4.08
N ASN A 41 -1.57 -3.83 4.03
CA ASN A 41 -1.71 -4.95 4.96
C ASN A 41 -1.43 -4.49 6.40
N MET A 42 -0.41 -3.65 6.60
CA MET A 42 -0.11 -3.07 7.91
C MET A 42 -1.24 -2.18 8.43
N GLU A 43 -1.87 -1.36 7.57
CA GLU A 43 -3.04 -0.57 7.97
C GLU A 43 -4.21 -1.47 8.40
N GLN A 44 -4.49 -2.53 7.64
CA GLN A 44 -5.55 -3.48 7.97
C GLN A 44 -5.28 -4.21 9.29
N GLU A 45 -4.03 -4.63 9.51
CA GLU A 45 -3.61 -5.29 10.76
C GLU A 45 -3.71 -4.33 11.96
N LEU A 46 -3.32 -3.06 11.79
CA LEU A 46 -3.48 -2.05 12.82
C LEU A 46 -4.94 -1.80 13.19
N ASP A 47 -5.83 -1.73 12.20
CA ASP A 47 -7.25 -1.53 12.46
C ASP A 47 -7.88 -2.77 13.13
N TYR A 48 -7.48 -3.98 12.73
CA TYR A 48 -7.83 -5.20 13.43
C TYR A 48 -7.41 -5.15 14.90
N VAL A 49 -6.14 -4.86 15.18
CA VAL A 49 -5.62 -4.78 16.56
C VAL A 49 -6.35 -3.71 17.39
N LYS A 50 -6.66 -2.54 16.81
CA LYS A 50 -7.44 -1.51 17.50
C LYS A 50 -8.83 -2.01 17.90
N ASN A 51 -9.49 -2.77 17.02
CA ASN A 51 -10.81 -3.33 17.29
C ASN A 51 -10.74 -4.37 18.41
N GLU A 52 -9.81 -5.32 18.34
CA GLU A 52 -9.58 -6.32 19.40
C GLU A 52 -9.32 -5.66 20.76
N VAL A 53 -8.49 -4.60 20.78
CA VAL A 53 -8.25 -3.82 22.02
C VAL A 53 -9.53 -3.12 22.51
N GLY A 54 -10.37 -2.63 21.60
CA GLY A 54 -11.67 -2.05 21.94
C GLY A 54 -12.64 -3.07 22.54
N GLU A 55 -12.66 -4.29 22.02
CA GLU A 55 -13.46 -5.40 22.55
C GLU A 55 -12.97 -5.82 23.93
N ILE A 56 -11.66 -6.00 24.11
CA ILE A 56 -11.07 -6.30 25.43
C ILE A 56 -11.46 -5.24 26.46
N LYS A 57 -11.36 -3.95 26.13
CA LYS A 57 -11.79 -2.86 27.04
C LYS A 57 -13.27 -2.99 27.39
N SER A 58 -14.12 -3.31 26.42
CA SER A 58 -15.55 -3.47 26.63
C SER A 58 -15.87 -4.64 27.56
N LEU A 59 -15.21 -5.79 27.38
CA LEU A 59 -15.33 -6.95 28.27
C LEU A 59 -14.88 -6.63 29.70
N LEU A 60 -13.75 -5.93 29.85
CA LEU A 60 -13.26 -5.49 31.17
C LEU A 60 -14.27 -4.58 31.87
N HIS A 61 -14.86 -3.63 31.14
CA HIS A 61 -15.92 -2.78 31.70
C HIS A 61 -17.16 -3.57 32.12
N GLN A 62 -17.55 -4.61 31.37
CA GLN A 62 -18.67 -5.48 31.74
C GLN A 62 -18.37 -6.26 33.03
N LEU A 63 -17.16 -6.81 33.17
CA LEU A 63 -16.74 -7.52 34.38
C LEU A 63 -16.72 -6.62 35.62
N LEU A 64 -16.25 -5.37 35.48
CA LEU A 64 -16.27 -4.41 36.58
C LEU A 64 -17.69 -4.02 36.98
N LYS A 65 -18.61 -3.91 36.02
CA LYS A 65 -20.03 -3.65 36.30
C LYS A 65 -20.72 -4.85 36.96
N SER A 66 -20.40 -6.08 36.55
CA SER A 66 -20.98 -7.28 37.15
C SER A 66 -20.49 -7.52 38.58
N ASN A 67 -19.24 -7.15 38.87
CA ASN A 67 -18.61 -7.40 40.17
C ASN A 67 -18.75 -6.22 41.16
N GLY A 68 -19.36 -5.11 40.73
CA GLY A 68 -19.61 -3.92 41.54
C GLY A 68 -21.04 -3.83 42.11
N SER A 69 -21.77 -4.95 42.16
CA SER A 69 -23.01 -5.11 42.94
C SER A 69 -22.75 -5.87 44.22
#